data_AF-A0ABD5DVJ6-F1
#
_entry.id   AF-A0ABD5DVJ6-F1
#
_cell.length_a   1.000
_cell.length_b   1.000
_cell.length_c   1.000
_cell.angle_alpha   90.00
_cell.angle_beta   90.00
_cell.angle_gamma   90.00
#
_symmetry.space_group_name_H-M   'P 1'
#
loop_
_entity.id
_entity.type
_entity.pdbx_description
1 polymer ?
#
loop_
_entity_poly.entity_id
_entity_poly.type
_entity_poly.pdbx_seq_one_letter_code
_entity_poly.pdbx_strand_id
1 'polypeptide(L)'
;SYYVDQLYIIKAAAVRQKWIDQSQSTNLFAKQGTTGRDLDLWYTTAKKLGLKTTYYLRNQSDAEKSASMRTKVIAELANAALGKLSEPT
;
A
#
# COMPACT_ATOMS: atom_id res chain seq x y z
N SER A 1 -4.58 6.28 7.45
CA SER A 1 -3.38 7.07 7.12
C SER A 1 -2.20 6.14 7.00
N TYR A 2 -1.28 6.37 6.06
CA TYR A 2 -0.05 5.58 5.97
C TYR A 2 0.84 5.80 7.19
N TYR A 3 0.90 7.01 7.76
CA TYR A 3 1.85 7.35 8.83
C TYR A 3 1.43 6.95 10.24
N VAL A 4 0.23 6.37 10.39
CA VAL A 4 -0.29 5.87 11.66
C VAL A 4 -0.14 4.36 11.66
N ASP A 5 0.25 3.77 12.79
CA ASP A 5 0.22 2.31 12.93
C ASP A 5 -1.25 1.82 12.87
N GLN A 6 -1.49 0.89 11.93
CA GLN A 6 -2.83 0.39 11.64
C GLN A 6 -3.45 -0.35 12.83
N LEU A 7 -2.64 -0.91 13.75
CA LEU A 7 -3.14 -1.54 14.97
C LEU A 7 -3.87 -0.54 15.87
N TYR A 8 -3.44 0.73 15.92
CA TYR A 8 -4.18 1.75 16.67
C TYR A 8 -5.52 2.06 16.03
N ILE A 9 -5.57 2.13 14.70
CA ILE A 9 -6.83 2.35 13.97
C ILE A 9 -7.81 1.20 14.23
N ILE A 10 -7.32 -0.04 14.18
CA ILE A 10 -8.12 -1.25 14.45
C ILE A 10 -8.64 -1.25 15.88
N LYS A 11 -7.78 -0.97 16.87
CA LYS A 11 -8.19 -0.90 18.28
C LYS A 11 -9.24 0.18 18.52
N ALA A 12 -9.02 1.39 18.00
CA ALA A 12 -9.98 2.48 18.10
C ALA A 12 -11.31 2.16 17.41
N ALA A 13 -11.27 1.48 16.26
CA ALA A 13 -12.46 1.01 15.55
C ALA A 13 -13.23 -0.04 16.35
N ALA A 14 -12.53 -1.01 16.95
CA ALA A 14 -13.14 -2.03 17.78
C ALA A 14 -13.81 -1.44 19.04
N VAL A 15 -13.17 -0.47 19.71
CA VAL A 15 -13.75 0.18 20.90
C VAL A 15 -15.10 0.85 20.59
N ARG A 16 -15.17 1.62 19.49
CA ARG A 16 -16.43 2.28 19.11
C ARG A 16 -17.47 1.31 18.52
N GLN A 17 -17.04 0.14 18.02
CA GLN A 17 -17.93 -0.89 17.47
C GLN A 17 -19.02 -1.34 18.46
N LYS A 18 -18.75 -1.25 19.78
CA LYS A 18 -19.72 -1.52 20.85
C LYS A 18 -21.02 -0.71 20.71
N TRP A 19 -20.92 0.52 20.20
CA TRP A 19 -22.03 1.46 20.11
C TRP A 19 -22.63 1.54 18.70
N ILE A 20 -22.18 0.67 17.79
CA ILE A 20 -22.63 0.61 16.39
C ILE A 20 -23.37 -0.71 16.20
N ASP A 21 -24.68 -0.61 16.01
CA ASP A 21 -25.61 -1.71 15.78
C ASP A 21 -25.25 -2.50 14.51
N GLN A 22 -24.97 -1.80 13.41
CA GLN A 22 -24.54 -2.39 12.15
C GLN A 22 -23.02 -2.50 12.08
N SER A 23 -22.35 -1.79 11.18
CA SER A 23 -20.90 -1.84 11.01
C SER A 23 -20.36 -0.47 10.61
N GLN A 24 -19.05 -0.41 10.41
CA GLN A 24 -18.37 0.82 10.02
C GLN A 24 -17.24 0.50 9.05
N SER A 25 -17.08 1.37 8.05
CA SER A 25 -16.01 1.21 7.08
C SER A 25 -14.66 1.54 7.72
N THR A 26 -13.87 0.50 8.04
CA THR A 26 -12.51 0.65 8.55
C THR A 26 -11.50 0.43 7.43
N ASN A 27 -10.87 1.51 6.95
CA ASN A 27 -9.84 1.46 5.92
C ASN A 27 -8.45 1.29 6.53
N LEU A 28 -7.71 0.29 6.05
CA LEU A 28 -6.32 0.04 6.42
C LEU A 28 -5.39 0.50 5.30
N PHE A 29 -4.21 0.99 5.68
CA PHE A 29 -3.23 1.55 4.78
C PHE A 29 -1.90 0.83 4.96
N ALA A 30 -1.51 0.05 3.95
CA ALA A 30 -0.23 -0.64 3.93
C ALA A 30 0.83 0.24 3.27
N LYS A 31 1.90 0.54 4.03
CA LYS A 31 3.09 1.19 3.48
C LYS A 31 3.87 0.23 2.59
N GLN A 32 4.77 0.78 1.76
CA GLN A 32 5.81 -0.04 1.13
C GLN A 32 6.55 -0.87 2.17
N GLY A 33 6.77 -2.15 1.86
CA GLY A 33 7.44 -3.10 2.77
C GLY A 33 6.53 -3.74 3.81
N THR A 34 5.22 -3.43 3.84
CA THR A 34 4.26 -4.19 4.66
C THR A 34 4.25 -5.65 4.20
N THR A 35 4.50 -6.57 5.14
CA THR A 35 4.60 -8.00 4.83
C THR A 35 3.25 -8.70 5.02
N GLY A 36 3.11 -9.91 4.46
CA GLY A 36 1.93 -10.75 4.71
C GLY A 36 1.72 -11.09 6.18
N ARG A 37 2.82 -11.19 6.96
CA ARG A 37 2.76 -11.41 8.41
C ARG A 37 2.16 -10.21 9.16
N ASP A 38 2.47 -8.99 8.70
CA ASP A 38 1.89 -7.78 9.29
C ASP A 38 0.38 -7.72 9.02
N LEU A 39 -0.04 -8.09 7.80
CA LEU A 39 -1.45 -8.16 7.44
C LEU A 39 -2.19 -9.22 8.27
N ASP A 40 -1.60 -10.41 8.44
CA ASP A 40 -2.16 -11.45 9.29
C ASP A 40 -2.35 -10.97 10.75
N LEU A 41 -1.34 -10.28 11.29
CA LEU A 41 -1.43 -9.68 12.62
C LEU A 41 -2.58 -8.67 12.70
N TRP A 42 -2.76 -7.82 11.70
CA TRP A 42 -3.83 -6.82 11.67
C TRP A 42 -5.22 -7.48 11.66
N TYR A 43 -5.45 -8.42 10.73
CA TYR A 43 -6.75 -9.09 10.61
C TYR A 43 -7.07 -10.00 11.80
N THR A 44 -6.07 -10.74 12.30
CA THR A 44 -6.22 -11.56 13.51
C THR A 44 -6.53 -10.69 14.72
N THR A 45 -5.89 -9.52 14.86
CA THR A 45 -6.19 -8.57 15.95
C THR A 45 -7.60 -7.99 15.81
N ALA A 46 -8.00 -7.57 14.60
CA ALA A 46 -9.35 -7.06 14.34
C ALA A 46 -10.43 -8.07 14.73
N LYS A 47 -10.26 -9.34 14.33
CA LYS A 47 -11.16 -10.44 14.69
C LYS A 47 -11.20 -10.66 16.21
N LYS A 48 -10.05 -10.72 16.88
CA LYS A 48 -9.97 -10.90 18.34
C LYS A 48 -10.64 -9.78 19.12
N LEU A 49 -10.62 -8.55 18.60
CA LEU A 49 -11.23 -7.39 19.24
C LEU A 49 -12.71 -7.19 18.88
N GLY A 50 -13.30 -8.07 18.08
CA GLY A 50 -14.72 -8.00 17.70
C GLY A 50 -15.04 -6.88 16.70
N LEU A 51 -14.06 -6.41 15.93
CA LEU A 51 -14.32 -5.49 14.83
C LEU A 51 -15.07 -6.23 13.73
N LYS A 52 -16.25 -5.74 13.34
CA LYS A 52 -17.15 -6.45 12.42
C LYS A 52 -16.63 -6.47 10.98
N THR A 53 -16.08 -5.35 10.51
CA THR A 53 -15.66 -5.20 9.11
C THR A 53 -14.38 -4.37 8.97
N THR A 54 -13.56 -4.77 8.00
CA THR A 54 -12.51 -3.94 7.38
C THR A 54 -12.91 -3.71 5.94
N TYR A 55 -12.91 -2.48 5.46
CA TYR A 55 -13.46 -2.15 4.15
C TYR A 55 -12.42 -2.31 3.04
N TYR A 56 -11.34 -1.54 3.08
CA TYR A 56 -10.25 -1.64 2.13
C TYR A 56 -8.89 -1.78 2.79
N LEU A 57 -8.01 -2.53 2.12
CA LEU A 57 -6.57 -2.44 2.28
C LEU A 57 -6.01 -1.59 1.13
N ARG A 58 -5.54 -0.39 1.45
CA ARG A 58 -4.93 0.51 0.47
C ARG A 58 -3.41 0.42 0.55
N ASN A 59 -2.80 -0.12 -0.49
CA ASN A 59 -1.34 -0.10 -0.63
C ASN A 59 -0.86 1.30 -1.03
N GLN A 60 0.30 1.69 -0.51
CA GLN A 60 0.96 2.92 -0.94
C GLN A 60 1.44 2.74 -2.38
N SER A 61 0.99 3.61 -3.28
CA SER A 61 1.39 3.58 -4.68
C SER A 61 2.79 4.16 -4.87
N ASP A 62 3.60 3.48 -5.66
CA ASP A 62 4.94 3.90 -6.04
C ASP A 62 4.90 4.88 -7.24
N ALA A 63 4.18 5.99 -7.10
CA ALA A 63 4.07 7.00 -8.16
C ALA A 63 5.45 7.60 -8.51
N GLU A 64 6.27 7.89 -7.49
CA GLU A 64 7.63 8.41 -7.68
C GLU A 64 8.58 7.37 -8.29
N LYS A 65 8.48 6.12 -7.85
CA LYS A 65 9.29 5.00 -8.38
C LYS A 65 8.91 4.67 -9.82
N SER A 66 7.62 4.67 -10.16
CA SER A 66 7.15 4.46 -11.54
C SER A 66 7.52 5.61 -12.46
N ALA A 67 7.50 6.86 -11.99
CA ALA A 67 8.04 8.00 -12.74
C ALA A 67 9.56 7.87 -12.97
N SER A 68 10.32 7.54 -11.93
CA SER A 68 11.78 7.30 -12.03
C SER A 68 12.11 6.16 -13.00
N MET A 69 11.34 5.07 -12.97
CA MET A 69 11.52 3.93 -13.86
C MET A 69 11.24 4.31 -15.32
N ARG A 70 10.20 5.12 -15.59
CA ARG A 70 9.91 5.65 -16.94
C ARG A 70 11.05 6.49 -17.49
N THR A 71 11.62 7.39 -16.67
CA THR A 71 12.75 8.23 -17.10
C THR A 71 13.98 7.39 -17.44
N LYS A 72 14.29 6.35 -16.65
CA LYS A 72 15.40 5.43 -16.94
C LYS A 72 15.21 4.67 -18.25
N VAL A 73 14.02 4.15 -18.50
CA VAL A 73 13.69 3.44 -19.74
C VAL A 73 13.83 4.37 -20.96
N ILE A 74 13.36 5.62 -20.87
CA ILE A 74 13.51 6.60 -21.97
C ILE A 74 14.99 6.90 -22.23
N ALA A 75 15.79 7.08 -21.18
CA ALA A 75 17.23 7.32 -21.32
C ALA A 75 17.97 6.12 -21.94
N GLU A 76 17.60 4.90 -21.56
CA GLU A 76 18.18 3.66 -22.10
C GLU A 76 17.80 3.47 -23.59
N LEU A 77 16.54 3.74 -23.96
CA LEU A 77 16.09 3.73 -25.35
C LEU A 77 16.79 4.80 -26.20
N ALA A 78 17.00 6.00 -25.66
CA ALA A 78 17.71 7.07 -26.34
C ALA A 78 19.18 6.71 -26.61
N ASN A 79 19.86 6.13 -25.61
CA ASN A 79 21.24 5.66 -25.76
C ASN A 79 21.36 4.50 -26.76
N ALA A 80 20.40 3.58 -26.77
CA ALA A 80 20.34 2.49 -27.75
C ALA A 80 20.10 2.99 -29.17
N ALA A 81 19.32 4.06 -29.36
CA ALA A 81 19.10 4.69 -30.66
C ALA A 81 20.36 5.44 -31.15
N LEU A 82 21.06 6.14 -30.27
CA LEU A 82 22.32 6.83 -30.57
C LEU A 82 23.43 5.85 -30.96
N GLY A 83 23.54 4.70 -30.27
CA GLY A 83 24.52 3.67 -30.60
C GLY A 83 24.31 2.98 -31.95
N LYS A 84 23.10 3.02 -32.51
CA LYS A 84 22.79 2.49 -33.86
C LYS A 84 23.15 3.45 -35.00
N LEU A 85 23.40 4.73 -34.69
CA LEU A 85 23.80 5.72 -35.69
C LEU A 85 25.33 5.75 -35.93
N SER A 86 26.11 5.07 -35.10
CA SER A 86 27.58 5.11 -35.12
C SER A 86 28.25 3.89 -35.77
N GLU A 87 27.51 2.95 -36.33
CA GLU A 87 28.09 1.89 -37.17
C GLU A 87 28.18 2.41 -38.62
N PRO A 88 29.39 2.75 -39.12
CA PRO A 88 29.55 3.14 -40.52
C PRO A 88 29.54 1.89 -41.40
N THR A 89 28.88 2.02 -42.54
CA THR A 89 28.91 1.07 -43.67
C THR A 89 30.31 1.01 -44.30
#